data_AF-A0A3M8CHN7-F1
#
_entry.id   AF-A0A3M8CHN7-F1
#
_cell.length_a   1.000
_cell.length_b   1.000
_cell.length_c   1.000
_cell.angle_alpha   90.00
_cell.angle_beta   90.00
_cell.angle_gamma   90.00
#
_symmetry.space_group_name_H-M   'P 1'
#
loop_
_entity.id
_entity.type
_entity.pdbx_description
1 polymer ?
#
loop_
_entity_poly.entity_id
_entity_poly.type
_entity_poly.pdbx_seq_one_letter_code
_entity_poly.pdbx_strand_id
1 'polypeptide(L)' 'MRTRVTELLGIAYPIICGGMFRVGRAHLAGAVSETGGLGIITSATFDDPEELRLEIRLAFILIFLSLASIFIFESR' A
#
# COMPACT_ATOMS: atom_id res chain seq x y z
N MET A 1 3.30 -18.73 0.49
CA MET A 1 4.59 -19.22 -0.06
C MET A 1 5.70 -18.57 0.74
N ARG A 2 6.73 -19.29 1.19
CA ARG A 2 7.86 -18.70 1.93
C ARG A 2 9.10 -18.62 1.04
N THR A 3 9.69 -17.44 0.97
CA THR A 3 10.90 -17.12 0.21
C THR A 3 11.77 -16.17 1.04
N ARG A 4 13.05 -16.01 0.66
CA ARG A 4 13.93 -15.00 1.26
C ARG A 4 13.32 -13.59 1.20
N VAL A 5 12.63 -13.25 0.12
CA VAL A 5 12.02 -11.92 -0.07
C VAL A 5 10.86 -11.69 0.91
N THR A 6 9.95 -12.65 1.03
CA THR A 6 8.81 -12.57 1.96
C THR A 6 9.26 -12.48 3.42
N GLU A 7 10.36 -13.17 3.78
CA GLU A 7 10.91 -13.15 5.15
C GLU A 7 11.62 -11.83 5.46
N LEU A 8 12.40 -11.30 4.51
CA LEU A 8 13.11 -10.03 4.68
C LEU A 8 12.17 -8.83 4.75
N LEU A 9 11.08 -8.85 4.00
CA LEU A 9 10.17 -7.71 3.84
C LEU A 9 8.87 -7.85 4.64
N GLY A 10 8.62 -9.00 5.27
CA GLY A 10 7.41 -9.23 6.07
C GLY A 10 6.11 -9.28 5.26
N ILE A 11 6.18 -9.62 3.96
CA ILE A 11 5.03 -9.70 3.05
C ILE A 11 4.57 -11.15 2.83
N ALA A 12 3.28 -11.35 2.58
CA ALA A 12 2.69 -12.68 2.40
C ALA A 12 3.04 -13.31 1.04
N TYR A 13 3.16 -12.46 0.01
CA TYR A 13 3.46 -12.87 -1.35
C TYR A 13 4.77 -12.24 -1.82
N PRO A 14 5.65 -12.97 -2.54
CA PRO A 14 6.88 -12.42 -3.11
C PRO A 14 6.59 -11.55 -4.34
N ILE A 15 5.62 -10.65 -4.25
CA ILE A 15 5.13 -9.79 -5.32
C ILE A 15 5.39 -8.35 -4.91
N ILE A 16 6.15 -7.65 -5.74
CA ILE A 16 6.52 -6.25 -5.54
C ILE A 16 5.92 -5.47 -6.71
N CYS A 17 5.08 -4.48 -6.40
CA CYS A 17 4.62 -3.52 -7.39
C CYS A 17 5.69 -2.45 -7.55
N GLY A 18 6.44 -2.52 -8.66
CA GLY A 18 7.54 -1.60 -8.93
C GLY A 18 7.10 -0.14 -8.97
N GLY A 19 8.04 0.78 -8.73
CA GLY A 19 7.78 2.21 -8.81
C GLY A 19 7.34 2.62 -10.21
N MET A 20 6.13 3.16 -10.31
CA MET A 20 5.54 3.65 -11.56
C MET A 20 5.44 5.17 -11.51
N PHE A 21 6.11 5.86 -12.43
CA PHE A 21 6.02 7.31 -12.54
C PHE A 21 4.57 7.73 -12.79
N ARG A 22 4.05 8.68 -12.00
CA ARG A 22 2.68 9.23 -12.05
C ARG A 22 1.55 8.29 -11.60
N VAL A 23 1.75 6.97 -11.64
CA VAL A 23 0.72 5.97 -11.31
C VAL A 23 0.95 5.31 -9.94
N GLY A 24 2.21 5.26 -9.47
CA GLY A 24 2.60 4.71 -8.16
C GLY A 24 2.22 5.64 -7.00
N ARG A 25 0.91 5.77 -6.78
CA ARG A 25 0.25 6.61 -5.78
C ARG A 25 -0.34 5.77 -4.63
N ALA A 26 -0.87 6.44 -3.60
CA ALA A 26 -1.39 5.82 -2.38
C ALA A 26 -2.39 4.69 -2.63
N HIS A 27 -3.31 4.87 -3.60
CA HIS A 27 -4.32 3.86 -3.89
C HIS A 27 -3.72 2.55 -4.42
N LEU A 28 -2.77 2.63 -5.36
CA LEU A 28 -2.12 1.45 -5.91
C LEU A 28 -1.21 0.79 -4.87
N ALA A 29 -0.38 1.59 -4.18
CA ALA A 29 0.52 1.09 -3.16
C ALA A 29 -0.25 0.47 -1.96
N GLY A 30 -1.35 1.11 -1.57
CA GLY A 30 -2.25 0.64 -0.51
C GLY A 30 -2.90 -0.70 -0.86
N ALA A 31 -3.53 -0.81 -2.03
CA ALA A 31 -4.21 -2.05 -2.45
C ALA A 31 -3.25 -3.25 -2.55
N VAL A 32 -2.02 -3.03 -3.07
CA VAL A 32 -1.00 -4.09 -3.13
C VAL A 32 -0.52 -4.49 -1.73
N SER A 33 -0.33 -3.52 -0.84
CA SER A 33 0.14 -3.79 0.53
C SER A 33 -0.94 -4.49 1.37
N GLU A 34 -2.19 -4.07 1.21
CA GLU A 34 -3.36 -4.67 1.86
C GLU A 34 -3.53 -6.15 1.48
N THR A 35 -3.33 -6.49 0.21
CA THR A 35 -3.41 -7.87 -0.27
C THR A 35 -2.19 -8.72 0.12
N GLY A 36 -1.20 -8.14 0.81
CA GLY A 36 -0.03 -8.85 1.32
C GLY A 36 1.16 -8.89 0.37
N GLY A 37 1.20 -8.04 -0.67
CA GLY A 37 2.39 -7.74 -1.46
C GLY A 37 3.11 -6.49 -0.96
N LEU A 38 4.13 -6.03 -1.69
CA LEU A 38 4.79 -4.75 -1.43
C LEU A 38 4.36 -3.68 -2.44
N GLY A 39 3.61 -2.67 -1.98
CA GLY A 39 3.26 -1.49 -2.77
C GLY A 39 4.29 -0.36 -2.61
N ILE A 40 4.58 0.37 -3.69
CA ILE A 40 5.57 1.45 -3.71
C ILE A 40 4.93 2.77 -4.16
N ILE A 41 5.11 3.82 -3.36
CA ILE A 41 4.81 5.20 -3.75
C ILE A 41 6.06 5.79 -4.41
N THR A 42 5.93 6.30 -5.62
CA THR A 42 7.07 6.82 -6.39
C THR A 42 7.26 8.30 -6.09
N SER A 43 8.29 8.65 -5.30
CA SER A 43 8.58 10.02 -4.89
C SER A 43 8.74 11.00 -6.05
N ALA A 44 9.35 10.55 -7.16
CA ALA A 44 9.51 11.36 -8.37
C ALA A 44 8.18 11.80 -9.02
N THR A 45 7.04 11.25 -8.59
CA THR A 45 5.72 11.68 -9.04
C THR A 45 5.30 13.05 -8.48
N PHE A 46 5.92 13.50 -7.39
CA PHE A 46 5.54 14.69 -6.65
C PHE A 46 6.60 15.78 -6.84
N ASP A 47 6.14 16.99 -7.13
CA ASP A 47 7.01 18.17 -7.26
C ASP A 47 7.32 18.78 -5.88
N ASP A 48 6.43 18.57 -4.91
CA ASP A 48 6.56 19.09 -3.54
C ASP A 48 6.64 17.96 -2.48
N PRO A 49 7.56 18.06 -1.50
CA PRO A 49 7.70 17.05 -0.43
C PRO A 49 6.47 16.89 0.47
N GLU A 50 5.63 17.92 0.65
CA GLU A 50 4.41 17.78 1.46
C GLU A 50 3.34 16.95 0.76
N GLU A 51 3.26 17.00 -0.58
CA GLU A 51 2.37 16.12 -1.35
C GLU A 51 2.74 14.65 -1.12
N LEU A 52 4.03 14.32 -1.15
CA LEU A 52 4.50 12.96 -0.84
C LEU A 52 4.13 12.55 0.59
N ARG A 53 4.26 13.46 1.57
CA ARG A 53 3.88 13.17 2.97
C ARG A 53 2.38 12.93 3.12
N LEU A 54 1.55 13.71 2.43
CA LEU A 54 0.10 13.51 2.40
C LEU A 54 -0.24 12.15 1.76
N GLU A 55 0.44 11.80 0.68
CA GLU A 55 0.24 10.53 -0.01
C GLU A 55 0.61 9.33 0.86
N ILE A 56 1.73 9.41 1.59
CA ILE A 56 2.13 8.37 2.56
C ILE A 56 1.06 8.21 3.65
N ARG A 57 0.55 9.31 4.21
CA ARG A 57 -0.54 9.27 5.21
C ARG A 57 -1.81 8.65 4.64
N LEU A 58 -2.18 9.00 3.41
CA LEU A 58 -3.34 8.44 2.73
C LEU A 58 -3.19 6.93 2.54
N ALA A 59 -2.01 6.45 2.14
CA ALA A 59 -1.75 5.02 1.98
C ALA A 59 -1.95 4.25 3.30
N PHE A 60 -1.47 4.79 4.42
CA PHE A 60 -1.75 4.21 5.74
C PHE A 60 -3.24 4.14 6.02
N ILE A 61 -3.96 5.25 5.81
CA ILE A 61 -5.41 5.32 6.06
C ILE A 61 -6.17 4.29 5.21
N LEU A 62 -5.84 4.15 3.92
CA LEU A 62 -6.51 3.21 3.03
C LEU A 62 -6.33 1.75 3.48
N ILE A 63 -5.11 1.37 3.89
CA ILE A 63 -4.81 0.03 4.39
C ILE A 63 -5.62 -0.26 5.66
N PHE A 64 -5.73 0.70 6.59
CA PHE A 64 -6.52 0.54 7.81
C PHE A 64 -8.04 0.57 7.58
N LEU A 65 -8.53 1.39 6.65
CA LEU A 65 -9.96 1.46 6.31
C LEU A 65 -10.45 0.20 5.62
N SER A 66 -9.63 -0.46 4.81
CA SER A 66 -10.06 -1.73 4.22
C SER A 66 -10.23 -2.83 5.26
N LEU A 67 -9.37 -2.86 6.29
CA LEU A 67 -9.58 -3.71 7.47
C LEU A 67 -10.89 -3.36 8.23
N ALA A 68 -11.26 -2.07 8.30
CA ALA A 68 -12.53 -1.63 8.89
C ALA A 68 -13.76 -1.93 8.02
N SER A 69 -13.57 -2.06 6.70
CA SER A 69 -14.64 -2.39 5.74
C SER A 69 -15.09 -3.86 5.82
N ILE A 70 -14.27 -4.72 6.43
CA ILE A 70 -14.64 -6.11 6.81
C ILE A 70 -15.49 -6.16 8.10
N PHE A 71 -15.75 -5.02 8.75
CA PHE A 71 -16.60 -4.89 9.93
C PHE A 71 -17.77 -3.89 9.72
N ILE A 72 -18.56 -4.05 8.66
CA ILE A 72 -19.95 -3.54 8.60
C ILE A 72 -20.85 -4.60 7.93
N PHE A 73 -21.14 -5.67 8.66
CA PHE A 73 -22.38 -6.45 8.54
C PHE A 73 -22.46 -7.37 9.77
N GLU A 74 -23.24 -6.96 10.78
CA GLU A 74 -24.06 -7.80 11.69
C GLU A 74 -24.52 -6.93 12.89
N SER A 75 -25.75 -6.41 12.81
CA SER A 75 -26.74 -6.30 13.90
C SER A 75 -27.68 -5.12 13.66
N ARG A 76 -28.89 -5.47 13.17
CA ARG A 76 -30.10 -4.69 12.88
C ARG A 76 -30.26 -4.12 11.47
#